data_AF-W1YUF9-F1
#
_entry.id   AF-W1YUF9-F1
#
_cell.length_a   1.000
_cell.length_b   1.000
_cell.length_c   1.000
_cell.angle_alpha   90.00
_cell.angle_beta   90.00
_cell.angle_gamma   90.00
#
_symmetry.space_group_name_H-M   'P 1'
#
loop_
_entity.id
_entity.type
_entity.pdbx_description
1 polymer ?
#
loop_
_entity_poly.entity_id
_entity_poly.type
_entity_poly.pdbx_seq_one_letter_code
_entity_poly.pdbx_strand_id
1 'polypeptide(L)' 'VALPPIQRLEPKATTQVRIVKQASTAKLPGDRETLFFYNMREIPPSPEKNSGHAVLQVAIQSRIKVKS' A
#
# COMPACT_ATOMS: atom_id res chain seq x y z
N VAL A 1 9.77 5.66 -3.68
CA VAL A 1 9.41 5.28 -2.30
C VAL A 1 8.04 5.83 -1.97
N ALA A 2 7.19 5.07 -1.27
CA ALA A 2 5.88 5.53 -0.79
C ALA A 2 5.98 6.02 0.66
N LEU A 3 5.38 7.17 0.97
CA LEU A 3 5.36 7.76 2.31
C LEU A 3 3.94 8.22 2.69
N PRO A 4 3.48 7.98 3.93
CA PRO A 4 4.14 7.15 4.95
C PRO A 4 4.14 5.67 4.50
N PRO A 5 5.17 4.88 4.88
CA PRO A 5 5.25 3.47 4.49
C PRO A 5 4.23 2.59 5.23
N ILE A 6 3.79 3.02 6.41
CA ILE A 6 2.73 2.41 7.21
C ILE A 6 1.94 3.52 7.91
N GLN A 7 0.63 3.34 8.02
CA GLN A 7 -0.24 4.25 8.75
C GLN A 7 -1.48 3.51 9.23
N ARG A 8 -2.06 4.03 10.31
CA ARG A 8 -3.37 3.58 10.80
C ARG A 8 -4.47 4.33 10.04
N LEU A 9 -5.53 3.62 9.66
CA LEU A 9 -6.72 4.20 9.05
C LEU A 9 -7.90 3.99 9.98
N GLU A 10 -8.60 5.07 10.30
CA GLU A 10 -9.87 5.02 11.01
C GLU A 10 -11.03 4.82 10.03
N PRO A 11 -12.18 4.30 10.48
CA PRO A 11 -13.36 4.17 9.64
C PRO A 11 -13.72 5.51 8.96
N LYS A 12 -13.96 5.45 7.64
CA LYS A 12 -14.27 6.61 6.77
C LYS A 12 -13.14 7.65 6.64
N ALA A 13 -11.94 7.38 7.14
CA ALA A 13 -10.80 8.26 6.95
C ALA A 13 -10.33 8.24 5.48
N THR A 14 -9.97 9.42 4.97
CA THR A 14 -9.25 9.53 3.69
C THR A 14 -7.76 9.63 3.99
N THR A 15 -6.94 8.90 3.23
CA THR A 15 -5.48 8.96 3.36
C THR A 15 -4.81 9.40 2.07
N GLN A 16 -3.69 10.09 2.22
CA GLN A 16 -2.81 10.46 1.13
C GLN A 16 -1.47 9.74 1.29
N VAL A 17 -1.00 9.15 0.19
CA VAL A 17 0.35 8.56 0.09
C VAL A 17 1.13 9.32 -0.97
N ARG A 18 2.34 9.75 -0.62
CA ARG A 18 3.26 10.41 -1.55
C ARG A 18 4.22 9.40 -2.14
N ILE A 19 4.29 9.36 -3.48
CA ILE A 19 5.30 8.59 -4.21
C ILE A 19 6.46 9.53 -4.56
N VAL A 20 7.64 9.24 -4.00
CA VAL A 20 8.87 10.03 -4.22
C VAL A 20 9.80 9.28 -5.16
N LYS A 21 10.22 9.94 -6.25
CA LYS A 21 11.26 9.44 -7.17
C LYS A 21 12.59 9.34 -6.44
N GLN A 22 13.35 8.27 -6.67
CA GLN A 22 14.68 8.09 -6.08
C GLN A 22 15.76 8.54 -7.06
N ALA A 23 16.96 8.87 -6.59
CA ALA A 23 18.07 9.24 -7.47
C ALA A 23 18.36 8.17 -8.55
N SER A 24 18.14 6.89 -8.24
CA SER A 24 18.27 5.78 -9.19
C SER A 24 17.29 5.84 -10.37
N THR A 25 16.17 6.57 -10.27
CA THR A 25 15.22 6.70 -11.39
C THR A 25 15.81 7.48 -12.57
N ALA A 26 16.90 8.23 -12.37
CA ALA A 26 17.64 8.87 -13.46
C ALA A 26 18.33 7.86 -14.39
N LYS A 27 18.46 6.59 -13.99
CA LYS A 27 19.02 5.51 -14.80
C LYS A 27 17.98 4.81 -15.68
N LEU A 28 16.71 5.21 -15.60
CA LEU A 28 15.66 4.61 -16.41
C LEU A 28 15.77 5.07 -17.87
N PRO A 29 15.30 4.24 -18.82
CA PRO A 29 15.23 4.63 -20.22
C PRO A 29 14.41 5.92 -20.40
N GLY A 30 14.94 6.88 -21.17
CA GLY A 30 14.25 8.14 -21.48
C GLY A 30 13.38 8.07 -22.74
N ASP A 31 13.47 6.97 -23.50
CA ASP A 31 12.78 6.76 -24.78
C ASP A 31 11.48 5.96 -24.65
N ARG A 32 11.19 5.42 -23.46
CA ARG A 32 10.03 4.58 -23.18
C ARG A 32 9.58 4.72 -21.74
N GLU A 33 8.28 4.56 -21.51
CA GLU A 33 7.72 4.50 -20.16
C GLU A 33 8.28 3.31 -19.39
N THR A 34 8.57 3.49 -18.11
CA THR A 34 8.84 2.38 -17.19
C THR A 34 7.61 2.11 -16.33
N LEU A 35 7.18 0.85 -16.29
CA LEU A 35 6.05 0.42 -15.46
C LEU A 35 6.51 0.01 -14.06
N PHE A 36 5.97 0.69 -13.05
CA PHE A 36 6.07 0.33 -11.64
C PHE A 36 4.71 -0.09 -11.09
N PHE A 37 4.73 -0.71 -9.92
CA PHE A 37 3.53 -1.04 -9.16
C PHE A 37 3.62 -0.48 -7.74
N TYR A 38 2.61 0.28 -7.34
CA TYR A 38 2.37 0.59 -5.95
C TYR A 38 1.57 -0.57 -5.33
N ASN A 39 2.12 -1.18 -4.29
CA ASN A 39 1.47 -2.26 -3.56
C ASN A 39 1.02 -1.74 -2.20
N MET A 40 -0.26 -1.91 -1.90
CA MET A 40 -0.86 -1.55 -0.63
C MET A 40 -1.41 -2.82 0.02
N ARG A 41 -1.12 -3.02 1.30
CA ARG A 41 -1.63 -4.14 2.09
C ARG A 41 -2.28 -3.60 3.35
N GLU A 42 -3.54 -3.92 3.53
CA GLU A 42 -4.25 -3.72 4.79
C GLU A 42 -3.76 -4.75 5.82
N ILE A 43 -3.63 -4.32 7.07
CA ILE A 43 -3.32 -5.19 8.19
C ILE A 43 -4.56 -5.17 9.09
N PRO A 44 -5.38 -6.23 9.10
CA PRO A 44 -6.56 -6.26 9.94
C PRO A 44 -6.13 -6.27 11.42
N PRO A 45 -6.93 -5.67 12.32
CA PRO A 45 -6.68 -5.74 13.75
C PRO A 45 -6.71 -7.20 14.21
N SER A 46 -5.96 -7.51 15.26
CA SER A 46 -6.03 -8.84 15.86
C SER A 46 -7.46 -9.12 16.36
N PRO A 47 -7.97 -10.34 16.18
CA PRO A 47 -9.29 -10.70 16.65
C PRO A 47 -9.30 -10.75 18.18
N GLU A 48 -10.42 -10.39 18.80
CA GLU A 48 -10.58 -10.50 20.25
C GLU A 48 -10.52 -11.97 20.68
N LYS A 49 -9.78 -12.26 21.75
CA LYS A 49 -9.49 -13.64 22.19
C LYS A 49 -10.69 -14.36 22.84
N ASN A 50 -11.80 -13.66 23.09
CA ASN A 50 -12.92 -14.16 23.91
C ASN A 50 -14.19 -14.50 23.12
N SER A 51 -14.14 -14.56 21.79
CA SER A 51 -15.37 -14.72 20.98
C SER A 51 -15.99 -16.11 21.01
N GLY A 52 -15.37 -17.13 21.64
CA GLY A 52 -15.92 -18.50 21.74
C GLY A 52 -16.19 -19.23 20.41
N HIS A 53 -15.87 -18.59 19.28
CA HIS A 53 -16.22 -19.00 17.93
C HIS A 53 -15.02 -18.83 16.99
N ALA A 54 -14.99 -19.60 15.90
CA ALA A 54 -14.01 -19.41 14.83
C ALA A 54 -14.24 -18.05 14.13
N VAL A 55 -13.18 -17.27 13.97
CA VAL A 55 -13.23 -15.95 13.34
C VAL A 55 -12.54 -16.02 11.98
N LEU A 56 -13.26 -15.64 10.91
CA LEU A 56 -12.68 -15.39 9.59
C LEU A 56 -12.24 -13.93 9.50
N GLN A 57 -10.95 -13.69 9.23
CA GLN A 57 -10.43 -12.36 8.96
C GLN A 57 -10.17 -12.17 7.48
N VAL A 58 -10.48 -10.97 6.97
CA VAL A 58 -10.22 -10.57 5.59
C VAL A 58 -9.23 -9.42 5.60
N ALA A 59 -8.25 -9.46 4.71
CA ALA A 59 -7.31 -8.37 4.47
C ALA A 59 -7.35 -7.99 2.99
N ILE A 60 -7.33 -6.68 2.71
CA ILE A 60 -7.31 -6.19 1.34
C ILE A 60 -5.86 -5.99 0.88
N GLN A 61 -5.57 -6.46 -0.33
CA GLN A 61 -4.34 -6.14 -1.04
C GLN A 61 -4.67 -5.49 -2.37
N SER A 62 -4.09 -4.32 -2.61
CA SER A 62 -4.27 -3.56 -3.86
C SER A 62 -2.94 -3.39 -4.57
N ARG A 63 -2.96 -3.54 -5.90
CA ARG A 63 -1.81 -3.33 -6.77
C ARG A 63 -2.17 -2.37 -7.87
N ILE A 64 -1.51 -1.21 -7.89
CA ILE A 64 -1.84 -0.10 -8.78
C ILE A 64 -0.65 0.16 -9.70
N LYS A 65 -0.92 0.30 -11.01
CA LYS A 65 0.11 0.64 -12.01
C LYS A 65 0.52 2.10 -11.83
N VAL A 66 1.82 2.35 -11.84
CA VAL A 66 2.42 3.68 -11.81
C VAL A 66 3.39 3.77 -12.98
N LYS A 67 3.26 4.79 -13.81
CA LYS A 67 4.14 5.03 -14.96
C LYS A 67 5.07 6.19 -14.63
N SER A 68 6.33 6.08 -15.02
CA SER A 68 7.33 7.17 -14.93
C SER A 68 7.84 7.56 -16.30
#